data_AF-A0ABD2PC93-F1
#
_entry.id   AF-A0ABD2PC93-F1
#
_cell.length_a   1.000
_cell.length_b   1.000
_cell.length_c   1.000
_cell.angle_alpha   90.00
_cell.angle_beta   90.00
_cell.angle_gamma   90.00
#
_symmetry.space_group_name_H-M   'P 1'
#
loop_
_entity.id
_entity.type
_entity.pdbx_description
1 polymer ?
#
loop_
_entity_poly.entity_id
_entity_poly.type
_entity_poly.pdbx_seq_one_letter_code
_entity_poly.pdbx_strand_id
1 'polypeptide(L)' 'VQDFSIKEQSKVNLKNPDITPKVFRVIPVSYAIKECVEFEIIRLVSTGILSPVDYSDWCTPVVL' A
#
# COMPACT_ATOMS: atom_id res chain seq x y z
N VAL A 1 -9.82 4.48 -20.08
CA VAL A 1 -8.65 5.34 -19.77
C VAL A 1 -9.19 6.48 -18.94
N GLN A 2 -9.16 6.34 -17.61
CA GLN A 2 -9.67 7.36 -16.70
C GLN A 2 -8.45 8.06 -16.11
N ASP A 3 -8.12 9.22 -16.66
CA ASP A 3 -7.07 10.09 -16.17
C ASP A 3 -7.55 10.69 -14.85
N PHE A 4 -7.02 10.19 -13.72
CA PHE A 4 -7.22 10.81 -12.42
C PHE A 4 -6.47 12.15 -12.40
N SER A 5 -7.18 13.19 -12.84
CA SER A 5 -6.79 14.59 -12.77
C SER A 5 -6.31 14.93 -11.35
N ILE A 6 -5.13 15.54 -11.27
CA ILE A 6 -4.36 15.76 -10.04
C ILE A 6 -5.23 16.48 -8.99
N LYS A 7 -5.61 15.74 -7.95
CA LYS A 7 -6.13 16.33 -6.70
C LYS A 7 -4.96 16.99 -5.98
N GLU A 8 -5.15 18.23 -5.58
CA GLU A 8 -4.27 19.04 -4.74
C GLU A 8 -3.52 18.16 -3.71
N GLN A 9 -2.19 18.08 -3.82
CA GLN A 9 -1.37 17.24 -2.95
C GLN A 9 -0.84 18.06 -1.77
N SER A 10 -1.18 17.63 -0.54
CA SER A 10 -0.70 18.26 0.69
C SER A 10 0.62 17.64 1.15
N LYS A 11 1.56 18.45 1.62
CA LYS A 11 2.80 17.95 2.22
C LYS A 11 2.51 17.34 3.59
N VAL A 12 2.84 16.07 3.77
CA VAL A 12 2.78 15.36 5.06
C VAL A 12 4.21 15.12 5.56
N ASN A 13 4.47 15.36 6.83
CA ASN A 13 5.76 15.12 7.47
C ASN A 13 5.64 14.04 8.55
N LEU A 14 6.71 13.29 8.77
CA LEU A 14 6.82 12.38 9.91
C LEU A 14 6.90 13.19 11.21
N LYS A 15 6.35 12.62 12.30
CA LYS A 15 6.40 13.28 13.63
C LYS A 15 7.83 13.45 14.14
N ASN A 16 8.71 12.51 13.84
CA ASN A 16 10.15 12.56 14.13
C ASN A 16 10.91 12.38 12.81
N PRO A 17 11.79 13.31 12.42
CA PRO A 17 12.59 13.19 11.19
C PRO A 17 13.60 12.04 11.22
N ASP A 18 14.07 11.63 12.40
CA ASP A 18 15.13 10.61 12.55
C ASP A 18 14.57 9.18 12.68
N ILE A 19 13.31 8.98 12.31
CA ILE A 19 12.67 7.68 12.47
C ILE A 19 13.20 6.67 11.43
N THR A 20 13.68 5.54 11.93
CA THR A 20 14.08 4.43 11.07
C THR A 20 12.83 3.75 10.49
N PRO A 21 12.79 3.51 9.16
CA PRO A 21 11.72 2.76 8.52
C PRO A 21 11.49 1.40 9.18
N LYS A 22 10.23 0.99 9.27
CA LYS A 22 9.84 -0.29 9.87
C LYS A 22 9.42 -1.28 8.80
N VAL A 23 10.06 -2.45 8.83
CA VAL A 23 9.69 -3.63 8.08
C VAL A 23 9.02 -4.60 9.05
N PHE A 24 7.72 -4.80 8.90
CA PHE A 24 6.97 -5.77 9.68
C PHE A 24 7.02 -7.14 9.02
N ARG A 25 7.00 -8.19 9.84
CA ARG A 25 6.83 -9.56 9.34
C ARG A 25 5.45 -9.67 8.69
N VAL A 26 5.38 -10.31 7.53
CA VAL A 26 4.12 -10.61 6.86
C VAL A 26 3.29 -11.57 7.71
N ILE A 27 2.03 -11.20 7.96
CA ILE A 27 1.04 -12.03 8.63
C ILE A 27 0.20 -12.72 7.55
N PRO A 28 -0.03 -14.04 7.62
CA PRO A 28 -0.83 -14.73 6.63
C PRO A 28 -2.29 -14.32 6.72
N VAL A 29 -2.87 -13.98 5.58
CA VAL A 29 -4.31 -13.71 5.46
C VAL A 29 -5.07 -15.03 5.63
N SER A 30 -6.24 -14.98 6.28
CA SER A 30 -7.08 -16.16 6.43
C SER A 30 -7.52 -16.70 5.06
N TYR A 31 -7.56 -18.03 4.93
CA TYR A 31 -7.86 -18.69 3.65
C TYR A 31 -9.18 -18.23 3.04
N ALA A 32 -10.20 -18.02 3.89
CA ALA A 32 -11.54 -17.62 3.48
C ALA A 32 -11.61 -16.25 2.79
N ILE A 33 -10.67 -15.34 3.05
CA ILE A 33 -10.69 -13.98 2.49
C ILE A 33 -9.53 -13.70 1.54
N LYS A 34 -8.62 -14.66 1.36
CA LYS A 34 -7.39 -14.49 0.59
C LYS A 34 -7.68 -14.01 -0.84
N GLU A 35 -8.60 -14.67 -1.53
CA GLU A 35 -8.97 -14.33 -2.91
C GLU A 35 -9.55 -12.93 -3.02
N CYS A 36 -10.39 -12.53 -2.07
CA CYS A 36 -10.98 -11.18 -2.02
C CYS A 36 -9.90 -10.10 -1.86
N VAL A 37 -8.91 -10.34 -0.99
CA VAL A 37 -7.79 -9.41 -0.77
C VAL A 37 -6.91 -9.30 -2.02
N GLU A 38 -6.56 -10.43 -2.63
CA GLU A 38 -5.76 -10.45 -3.86
C GLU A 38 -6.47 -9.74 -5.02
N PHE A 39 -7.77 -9.99 -5.21
CA PHE A 39 -8.57 -9.32 -6.23
C PHE A 39 -8.63 -7.81 -6.01
N GLU A 40 -8.82 -7.36 -4.77
CA GLU A 40 -8.87 -5.93 -4.47
C GLU A 40 -7.54 -5.24 -4.73
N ILE A 41 -6.40 -5.87 -4.40
CA ILE A 41 -5.07 -5.34 -4.73
C ILE A 41 -4.92 -5.19 -6.25
N ILE A 42 -5.31 -6.20 -7.03
CA ILE A 42 -5.28 -6.15 -8.50
C ILE A 42 -6.16 -5.02 -9.04
N ARG A 43 -7.36 -4.84 -8.47
CA ARG A 43 -8.27 -3.74 -8.85
C ARG A 43 -7.64 -2.38 -8.56
N LEU A 44 -7.00 -2.20 -7.40
CA LEU A 44 -6.35 -0.95 -7.03
C LEU A 44 -5.13 -0.62 -7.89
N VAL A 45 -4.36 -1.64 -8.30
CA VAL A 45 -3.26 -1.47 -9.25
C VAL A 45 -3.78 -1.12 -10.64
N SER A 46 -4.81 -1.82 -11.14
CA SER A 46 -5.37 -1.55 -12.48
C SER A 46 -6.07 -0.20 -12.58
N THR A 47 -6.58 0.33 -11.46
CA THR A 47 -7.17 1.68 -11.39
C THR A 47 -6.15 2.79 -11.16
N GLY A 48 -4.86 2.45 -11.00
CA GLY A 48 -3.77 3.42 -10.79
C GLY A 48 -3.72 4.03 -9.39
N ILE A 49 -4.47 3.47 -8.42
CA ILE A 49 -4.46 3.92 -7.02
C ILE A 49 -3.21 3.40 -6.30
N LEU A 50 -2.83 2.15 -6.57
CA LEU A 50 -1.59 1.56 -6.10
C LEU A 50 -0.61 1.37 -7.25
N SER A 51 0.67 1.53 -6.96
CA SER A 51 1.76 1.21 -7.88
C SER A 51 2.63 0.10 -7.28
N PRO A 52 3.05 -0.91 -8.06
CA PRO A 52 4.01 -1.90 -7.60
C PRO A 52 5.36 -1.24 -7.29
N VAL A 53 6.05 -1.75 -6.28
CA VAL A 53 7.38 -1.28 -5.84
C VAL A 53 8.26 -2.50 -5.60
N ASP A 54 9.44 -2.54 -6.22
CA ASP A 54 10.36 -3.68 -6.10
C ASP A 54 11.04 -3.75 -4.73
N TYR A 55 11.38 -2.59 -4.15
CA TYR A 55 12.03 -2.46 -2.85
C TYR A 55 11.51 -1.25 -2.08
N SER A 56 11.24 -1.43 -0.79
CA SER A 56 10.82 -0.37 0.12
C SER A 56 11.41 -0.59 1.50
N ASP A 57 11.94 0.47 2.09
CA ASP A 57 12.38 0.47 3.49
C ASP A 57 11.19 0.37 4.46
N TRP A 58 9.97 0.64 3.97
CA TRP A 58 8.71 0.55 4.70
C TRP A 58 7.91 -0.65 4.22
N CYS A 59 7.52 -1.53 5.15
CA CYS A 59 6.66 -2.66 4.83
C CYS A 59 5.69 -2.92 5.99
N THR A 60 4.40 -2.72 5.75
CA THR A 60 3.33 -2.93 6.72
C THR A 60 2.37 -4.00 6.18
N PRO A 61 1.95 -5.00 7.00
CA PRO A 61 0.97 -5.98 6.55
C PRO A 61 -0.37 -5.29 6.24
N VAL A 62 -0.98 -5.67 5.12
CA VAL A 62 -2.27 -5.12 4.66
C VAL A 62 -3.43 -5.62 5.54
N VAL A 63 -3.31 -6.81 6.10
CA VAL A 63 -4.30 -7.43 6.99
C VAL A 63 -3.58 -7.88 8.27
N LEU A 64 -4.16 -7.56 9.43
CA LEU A 64 -3.73 -8.03 10.75
C LEU A 64 -4.57 -9.23 11.19
#